data_AF-A0AAJ4R6Q5-F1
#
_entry.id   AF-A0AAJ4R6Q5-F1
#
_cell.length_a   1.000
_cell.length_b   1.000
_cell.length_c   1.000
_cell.angle_alpha   90.00
_cell.angle_beta   90.00
_cell.angle_gamma   90.00
#
_symmetry.space_group_name_H-M   'P 1'
#
loop_
_entity.id
_entity.type
_entity.pdbx_description
1 polymer ?
#
loop_
_entity_poly.entity_id
_entity_poly.type
_entity_poly.pdbx_seq_one_letter_code
_entity_poly.pdbx_strand_id
1 'polypeptide(L)'
;MTGDSTPNNVPRWEDIDLDAIDYEARDGLSSGHERTLRALRSKIGSTEALLRRYLRELGVSSGGDLAKVSIPTHLQYRDPFAFDRVRRARSSQMTLESQRNRFSRVYADHCAEKARLREKAEAKGDSGTNDGEAVSE
;
A
#
# COMPACT_ATOMS: atom_id res chain seq x y z
N MET A 1 -30.95 1.09 16.07
CA MET A 1 -29.88 1.67 15.24
C MET A 1 -28.60 0.92 15.55
N THR A 2 -28.25 -0.07 14.74
CA THR A 2 -26.94 -0.76 14.79
C THR A 2 -26.57 -1.01 13.35
N GLY A 3 -25.86 -0.04 12.77
CA GLY A 3 -25.46 -0.02 11.38
C GLY A 3 -24.40 -1.08 11.10
N ASP A 4 -24.62 -1.78 10.00
CA ASP A 4 -23.64 -2.39 9.10
C ASP A 4 -22.34 -2.93 9.69
N SER A 5 -22.25 -4.26 9.72
CA SER A 5 -20.99 -4.96 9.47
C SER A 5 -20.46 -4.54 8.08
N THR A 6 -19.63 -3.51 8.03
CA THR A 6 -19.07 -2.99 6.77
C THR A 6 -18.20 -4.05 6.08
N PRO A 7 -18.49 -4.43 4.82
CA PRO A 7 -17.70 -5.38 4.09
C PRO A 7 -16.40 -4.72 3.59
N ASN A 8 -15.25 -5.34 3.85
CA ASN A 8 -13.95 -5.04 3.22
C ASN A 8 -13.41 -3.60 3.40
N ASN A 9 -12.90 -3.30 4.60
CA ASN A 9 -12.24 -2.03 4.92
C ASN A 9 -10.79 -1.94 4.36
N VAL A 10 -10.59 -2.37 3.11
CA VAL A 10 -9.29 -2.26 2.42
C VAL A 10 -9.28 -0.95 1.64
N PRO A 11 -8.42 0.01 1.97
CA PRO A 11 -8.36 1.29 1.26
C PRO A 11 -7.95 1.08 -0.19
N ARG A 12 -8.40 1.97 -1.08
CA ARG A 12 -7.92 1.94 -2.46
C ARG A 12 -6.47 2.40 -2.49
N TRP A 13 -5.70 1.89 -3.43
CA TRP A 13 -4.30 2.25 -3.59
C TRP A 13 -4.09 3.77 -3.69
N GLU A 14 -4.96 4.45 -4.45
CA GLU A 14 -4.88 5.88 -4.69
C GLU A 14 -5.19 6.74 -3.44
N ASP A 15 -5.83 6.15 -2.42
CA ASP A 15 -6.20 6.82 -1.17
C ASP A 15 -5.14 6.64 -0.07
N ILE A 16 -4.10 5.82 -0.31
CA ILE A 16 -3.05 5.55 0.67
C ILE A 16 -1.94 6.60 0.50
N ASP A 17 -1.71 7.40 1.55
CA ASP A 17 -0.51 8.23 1.65
C ASP A 17 0.70 7.35 2.01
N LEU A 18 1.51 7.06 0.99
CA LEU A 18 2.66 6.15 1.11
C LEU A 18 3.83 6.76 1.88
N ASP A 19 3.88 8.10 2.00
CA ASP A 19 4.94 8.84 2.67
C ASP A 19 4.64 9.02 4.16
N ALA A 20 3.36 8.94 4.55
CA ALA A 20 2.92 8.94 5.95
C ALA A 20 3.16 7.60 6.69
N ILE A 21 3.49 6.52 5.97
CA ILE A 21 3.66 5.19 6.57
C ILE A 21 5.00 5.10 7.32
N ASP A 22 4.94 4.81 8.62
CA ASP A 22 6.12 4.54 9.43
C ASP A 22 6.61 3.10 9.23
N TYR A 23 7.44 2.92 8.21
CA TYR A 23 8.02 1.61 7.92
C TYR A 23 9.06 1.15 8.96
N GLU A 24 9.58 2.02 9.83
CA GLU A 24 10.61 1.62 10.81
C GLU A 24 10.03 1.40 12.21
N ALA A 25 8.70 1.52 12.38
CA ALA A 25 8.04 1.44 13.69
C ALA A 25 8.71 2.35 14.74
N ARG A 26 9.07 3.58 14.33
CA ARG A 26 9.66 4.64 15.18
C ARG A 26 8.73 5.07 16.30
N ASP A 27 7.42 4.87 16.13
CA ASP A 27 6.43 5.07 17.18
C ASP A 27 6.55 4.05 18.35
N GLY A 28 7.45 3.07 18.26
CA GLY A 28 7.66 2.05 19.29
C GLY A 28 6.60 0.95 19.30
N LEU A 29 5.62 1.00 18.39
CA LEU A 29 4.50 0.07 18.30
C LEU A 29 4.60 -0.78 17.03
N SER A 30 5.53 -1.74 17.00
CA SER A 30 5.72 -2.59 15.82
C SER A 30 4.50 -3.48 15.55
N SER A 31 3.93 -3.35 14.35
CA SER A 31 2.82 -4.19 13.88
C SER A 31 3.31 -5.48 13.21
N GLY A 32 4.60 -5.58 12.88
CA GLY A 32 5.19 -6.68 12.12
C GLY A 32 4.97 -6.63 10.60
N HIS A 33 4.16 -5.69 10.10
CA HIS A 33 3.83 -5.55 8.67
C HIS A 33 4.77 -4.60 7.92
N GLU A 34 5.53 -3.78 8.64
CA GLU A 34 6.29 -2.65 8.11
C GLU A 34 7.34 -3.08 7.09
N ARG A 35 8.08 -4.16 7.38
CA ARG A 35 9.07 -4.74 6.46
C ARG A 35 8.41 -5.20 5.16
N THR A 36 7.24 -5.83 5.26
CA THR A 36 6.48 -6.32 4.09
C THR A 36 5.97 -5.15 3.26
N LEU A 37 5.44 -4.10 3.91
CA LEU A 37 5.02 -2.87 3.23
C LEU A 37 6.20 -2.21 2.51
N ARG A 38 7.37 -2.08 3.17
CA ARG A 38 8.59 -1.53 2.53
C ARG A 38 8.99 -2.34 1.30
N ALA A 39 9.01 -3.67 1.42
CA ALA A 39 9.39 -4.55 0.32
C ALA A 39 8.41 -4.44 -0.86
N LEU A 40 7.09 -4.38 -0.58
CA LEU A 40 6.08 -4.18 -1.61
C LEU A 40 6.19 -2.79 -2.25
N ARG A 41 6.41 -1.72 -1.47
CA ARG A 41 6.62 -0.37 -1.99
C ARG A 41 7.78 -0.30 -2.98
N SER A 42 8.90 -0.93 -2.63
CA SER A 42 10.06 -1.03 -3.51
C SER A 42 9.75 -1.79 -4.81
N LYS A 43 9.05 -2.94 -4.72
CA LYS A 43 8.63 -3.73 -5.89
C LYS A 43 7.68 -2.96 -6.81
N ILE A 44 6.74 -2.22 -6.22
CA ILE A 44 5.82 -1.36 -6.96
C ILE A 44 6.60 -0.29 -7.72
N GLY A 45 7.52 0.43 -7.05
CA GLY A 45 8.34 1.44 -7.70
C GLY A 45 9.20 0.88 -8.85
N SER A 46 9.78 -0.31 -8.68
CA SER A 46 10.52 -1.00 -9.74
C SER A 46 9.61 -1.36 -10.93
N THR A 47 8.41 -1.87 -10.65
CA THR A 47 7.43 -2.24 -11.69
C THR A 47 6.92 -1.00 -12.43
N GLU A 48 6.68 0.10 -11.74
CA GLU A 48 6.31 1.39 -12.35
C GLU A 48 7.42 1.93 -13.27
N ALA A 49 8.68 1.88 -12.83
CA ALA A 49 9.82 2.30 -13.65
C ALA A 49 9.94 1.46 -14.93
N LEU A 50 9.79 0.14 -14.80
CA LEU A 50 9.81 -0.79 -15.93
C LEU A 50 8.65 -0.53 -16.89
N LEU A 51 7.44 -0.32 -16.37
CA LEU A 51 6.27 -0.06 -17.17
C LEU A 51 6.37 1.28 -17.92
N ARG A 52 6.87 2.35 -17.27
CA ARG A 52 7.15 3.63 -17.94
C ARG A 52 8.11 3.45 -19.11
N ARG A 53 9.13 2.60 -18.97
CA ARG A 53 10.05 2.27 -20.06
C ARG A 53 9.32 1.60 -21.22
N TYR A 54 8.52 0.56 -20.96
CA TYR A 54 7.79 -0.13 -22.03
C TYR A 54 6.77 0.78 -22.73
N LEU A 55 6.04 1.61 -21.98
CA LEU A 55 5.11 2.58 -22.58
C LEU A 55 5.83 3.58 -23.49
N ARG A 56 7.00 4.08 -23.06
CA ARG A 56 7.84 4.96 -23.88
C ARG A 56 8.33 4.27 -25.15
N GLU A 57 8.78 3.03 -25.06
CA GLU A 57 9.21 2.23 -26.23
C GLU A 57 8.07 1.99 -27.23
N LEU A 58 6.81 2.03 -26.77
CA LEU A 58 5.61 1.91 -27.58
C LEU A 58 5.06 3.27 -28.07
N GLY A 59 5.69 4.39 -27.70
CA GLY A 59 5.18 5.73 -28.00
C GLY A 59 3.87 6.08 -27.26
N VAL A 60 3.54 5.34 -26.19
CA VAL A 60 2.35 5.56 -25.38
C VAL A 60 2.65 6.56 -24.27
N SER A 61 1.79 7.57 -24.15
CA SER A 61 1.88 8.53 -23.05
C SER A 61 1.70 7.83 -21.70
N SER A 62 2.60 8.11 -20.77
CA SER A 62 2.57 7.57 -19.40
C SER A 62 1.92 8.54 -18.39
N GLY A 63 1.12 9.49 -18.89
CA GLY A 63 0.34 10.39 -18.05
C GLY A 63 -0.80 9.64 -17.35
N GLY A 64 -0.92 9.83 -16.03
CA GLY A 64 -1.96 9.21 -15.22
C GLY A 64 -1.55 7.87 -14.59
N ASP A 65 -2.54 7.05 -14.25
CA ASP A 65 -2.33 5.78 -13.59
C ASP A 65 -1.75 4.73 -14.55
N LEU A 66 -0.46 4.43 -14.39
CA LEU A 66 0.27 3.46 -15.21
C LEU A 66 -0.41 2.10 -15.31
N ALA A 67 -1.06 1.63 -14.23
CA ALA A 67 -1.75 0.35 -14.21
C ALA A 67 -2.96 0.33 -15.17
N LYS A 68 -3.53 1.50 -15.49
CA LYS A 68 -4.76 1.67 -16.27
C LYS A 68 -4.53 2.36 -17.62
N VAL A 69 -3.30 2.76 -17.95
CA VAL A 69 -2.98 3.36 -19.26
C VAL A 69 -3.41 2.43 -20.39
N SER A 70 -4.20 2.96 -21.32
CA SER A 70 -4.62 2.20 -22.50
C SER A 70 -3.45 2.03 -23.48
N ILE A 71 -3.14 0.77 -23.83
CA ILE A 71 -2.13 0.45 -24.84
C ILE A 71 -2.86 0.15 -26.16
N PRO A 72 -2.66 0.99 -27.21
CA PRO A 72 -3.39 0.83 -28.46
C PRO A 72 -3.17 -0.54 -29.10
N THR A 73 -4.27 -1.21 -29.45
CA THR A 73 -4.26 -2.57 -30.02
C THR A 73 -3.67 -2.61 -31.43
N HIS A 74 -3.82 -1.53 -32.21
CA HIS A 74 -3.31 -1.45 -33.58
C HIS A 74 -1.79 -1.50 -33.69
N LEU A 75 -1.06 -1.18 -32.61
CA LEU A 75 0.41 -1.27 -32.56
C LEU A 75 0.91 -2.70 -32.73
N GLN A 76 0.12 -3.70 -32.34
CA GLN A 76 0.49 -5.11 -32.40
C GLN A 76 0.52 -5.66 -33.84
N TYR A 77 -0.21 -5.03 -34.76
CA TYR A 77 -0.34 -5.51 -36.14
C TYR A 77 0.68 -4.90 -37.11
N ARG A 78 1.44 -3.88 -36.67
CA ARG A 78 2.42 -3.19 -37.52
C ARG A 78 3.85 -3.69 -37.37
N ASP A 79 4.20 -4.23 -36.21
CA ASP A 79 5.58 -4.62 -35.90
C ASP A 79 5.60 -5.89 -35.00
N PRO A 80 6.21 -7.00 -35.44
CA PRO A 80 6.38 -8.21 -34.64
C PRO A 80 7.10 -7.96 -33.31
N PHE A 81 8.00 -6.98 -33.25
CA PHE A 81 8.70 -6.58 -32.02
C PHE A 81 7.86 -5.65 -31.15
N ALA A 82 6.85 -4.97 -31.70
CA ALA A 82 5.86 -4.23 -30.92
C ALA A 82 4.91 -5.18 -30.20
N PHE A 83 4.59 -6.35 -30.77
CA PHE A 83 3.78 -7.37 -30.08
C PHE A 83 4.40 -7.78 -28.74
N ASP A 84 5.69 -8.15 -28.72
CA ASP A 84 6.36 -8.55 -27.46
C ASP A 84 6.42 -7.40 -26.46
N ARG A 85 6.70 -6.17 -26.92
CA ARG A 85 6.70 -4.97 -26.06
C ARG A 85 5.32 -4.69 -25.46
N VAL A 86 4.24 -4.80 -26.24
CA VAL A 86 2.86 -4.66 -25.73
C VAL A 86 2.53 -5.76 -24.73
N ARG A 87 2.92 -7.01 -25.01
CA ARG A 87 2.73 -8.14 -24.09
C ARG A 87 3.45 -7.90 -22.75
N ARG A 88 4.69 -7.42 -22.78
CA ARG A 88 5.46 -7.07 -21.57
C ARG A 88 4.80 -5.92 -20.81
N ALA A 89 4.38 -4.86 -21.49
CA ALA A 89 3.69 -3.72 -20.87
C ALA A 89 2.40 -4.16 -20.16
N ARG A 90 1.55 -4.97 -20.82
CA ARG A 90 0.33 -5.53 -20.21
C ARG A 90 0.62 -6.42 -19.01
N SER A 91 1.65 -7.27 -19.12
CA SER A 91 2.08 -8.12 -18.00
C SER A 91 2.54 -7.28 -16.80
N SER A 92 3.29 -6.20 -17.04
CA SER A 92 3.70 -5.25 -16.01
C SER A 92 2.51 -4.48 -15.41
N GLN A 93 1.48 -4.14 -16.20
CA GLN A 93 0.24 -3.54 -15.68
C GLN A 93 -0.49 -4.47 -14.72
N MET A 94 -0.74 -5.73 -15.11
CA MET A 94 -1.38 -6.71 -14.23
C MET A 94 -0.55 -6.97 -12.97
N THR A 95 0.78 -7.03 -13.11
CA THR A 95 1.68 -7.20 -11.98
C THR A 95 1.60 -6.02 -11.02
N LEU A 96 1.59 -4.79 -11.55
CA LEU A 96 1.47 -3.57 -10.76
C LEU A 96 0.14 -3.53 -10.01
N GLU A 97 -0.97 -3.83 -10.68
CA GLU A 97 -2.30 -3.90 -10.06
C GLU A 97 -2.34 -4.93 -8.93
N SER A 98 -1.84 -6.15 -9.16
CA SER A 98 -1.77 -7.21 -8.15
C SER A 98 -0.91 -6.80 -6.94
N GLN A 99 0.24 -6.17 -7.17
CA GLN A 99 1.10 -5.67 -6.10
C GLN A 99 0.42 -4.57 -5.27
N ARG A 100 -0.28 -3.63 -5.92
CA ARG A 100 -1.03 -2.56 -5.25
C ARG A 100 -2.19 -3.09 -4.43
N ASN A 101 -2.94 -4.06 -4.97
CA ASN A 101 -4.00 -4.75 -4.24
C ASN A 101 -3.45 -5.47 -3.01
N ARG A 102 -2.32 -6.15 -3.15
CA ARG A 102 -1.65 -6.80 -2.01
C ARG A 102 -1.16 -5.78 -0.98
N PHE A 103 -0.55 -4.68 -1.42
CA PHE A 103 -0.11 -3.62 -0.52
C PHE A 103 -1.27 -3.06 0.28
N SER A 104 -2.39 -2.76 -0.38
CA SER A 104 -3.57 -2.17 0.25
C SER A 104 -4.14 -3.07 1.36
N ARG A 105 -4.16 -4.40 1.15
CA ARG A 105 -4.57 -5.36 2.18
C ARG A 105 -3.63 -5.37 3.37
N VAL A 106 -2.33 -5.50 3.13
CA VAL A 106 -1.32 -5.48 4.21
C VAL A 106 -1.35 -4.15 4.97
N TYR A 107 -1.63 -3.05 4.27
CA TYR A 107 -1.75 -1.74 4.88
C TYR A 107 -2.98 -1.64 5.79
N ALA A 108 -4.13 -2.18 5.38
CA ALA A 108 -5.30 -2.27 6.24
C ALA A 108 -5.00 -3.07 7.53
N ASP A 109 -4.34 -4.23 7.40
CA ASP A 109 -3.93 -5.06 8.54
C ASP A 109 -2.95 -4.32 9.47
N HIS A 110 -2.01 -3.58 8.88
CA HIS A 110 -1.07 -2.72 9.60
C HIS A 110 -1.80 -1.63 10.41
N CYS A 111 -2.74 -0.92 9.81
CA CYS A 111 -3.52 0.13 10.49
C CYS A 111 -4.36 -0.44 11.63
N ALA A 112 -5.04 -1.57 11.40
CA ALA A 112 -5.84 -2.23 12.44
C ALA A 112 -4.98 -2.65 13.64
N GLU A 113 -3.82 -3.26 13.36
CA GLU A 113 -2.91 -3.69 14.43
C GLU A 113 -2.29 -2.51 15.18
N LYS A 114 -1.91 -1.43 14.48
CA LYS A 114 -1.44 -0.19 15.12
C LYS A 114 -2.49 0.41 16.05
N ALA A 115 -3.76 0.44 15.64
CA ALA A 115 -4.85 0.92 16.49
C ALA A 115 -4.99 0.08 17.76
N ARG A 116 -4.99 -1.25 17.61
CA ARG A 116 -5.07 -2.21 18.73
C ARG A 116 -3.88 -2.06 19.70
N LEU A 117 -2.67 -1.84 19.19
CA LEU A 117 -1.47 -1.64 20.01
C LEU A 117 -1.51 -0.32 20.79
N ARG A 118 -2.05 0.75 20.19
CA ARG A 118 -2.24 2.04 20.87
C ARG A 118 -3.24 1.93 22.01
N GLU A 119 -4.40 1.33 21.77
CA GLU A 119 -5.43 1.09 22.80
C GLU A 119 -4.85 0.27 23.97
N LYS A 120 -4.08 -0.78 23.68
CA LYS A 120 -3.42 -1.59 24.71
C LYS A 120 -2.36 -0.80 25.50
N ALA A 121 -1.64 0.12 24.86
CA ALA A 121 -0.66 0.96 25.53
C ALA A 121 -1.33 1.99 26.45
N GLU A 122 -2.41 2.62 25.98
CA GLU A 122 -3.23 3.57 26.73
C GLU A 122 -3.88 2.92 27.95
N ALA A 123 -4.50 1.74 27.77
CA ALA A 123 -5.09 0.97 28.88
C ALA A 123 -4.08 0.55 29.96
N LYS A 124 -2.79 0.43 29.61
CA LYS A 124 -1.72 0.16 30.57
C LYS A 124 -1.19 1.43 31.26
N GLY A 125 -1.32 2.59 30.62
CA GLY A 125 -0.92 3.88 31.18
C GLY A 125 -1.84 4.38 32.29
N ASP A 126 -3.09 3.90 32.35
CA ASP A 126 -4.10 4.29 33.36
C ASP A 126 -4.00 3.51 34.69
N SER A 127 -3.04 2.57 34.80
CA SER A 127 -2.74 1.85 36.06
C SER A 127 -1.81 2.67 36.98
N GLY A 128 -2.15 3.93 37.23
CA GLY A 128 -1.24 4.86 37.90
C GLY A 128 -1.88 6.07 38.56
N THR A 129 -3.02 5.95 39.26
CA THR A 129 -3.33 6.86 40.38
C THR A 129 -4.31 6.23 41.37
N ASN A 130 -3.80 5.80 42.52
CA ASN A 130 -4.31 6.12 43.86
C ASN A 130 -3.52 5.32 44.87
N ASP A 131 -2.62 5.99 45.58
CA ASP A 131 -2.37 5.76 47.01
C ASP A 131 -1.82 7.08 47.57
N GLY A 132 -2.72 8.06 47.64
CA GLY A 132 -2.60 9.09 48.65
C GLY A 132 -3.11 8.52 49.96
N GLU A 133 -2.23 8.14 50.88
CA GLU A 133 -2.59 7.97 52.28
C GLU A 133 -1.67 8.80 53.18
N ALA A 134 -2.24 9.96 53.54
CA ALA A 134 -2.14 10.72 54.78
C ALA A 134 -0.88 10.62 55.66
N VAL A 135 -0.26 11.79 55.84
CA VAL A 135 0.46 12.20 57.03
C VAL A 135 -0.42 12.03 58.29
N SER A 136 0.16 11.53 59.38
CA SER A 136 -0.21 11.95 60.74
C SER A 136 1.04 11.93 61.63
N GLU A 137 1.18 13.00 62.41
CA GLU A 137 2.24 13.34 63.37
C GLU A 137 2.42 12.31 64.51
#